data_AF-A0A1J5KQK5-F1
#
_entry.id   AF-A0A1J5KQK5-F1
#
_cell.length_a   1.000
_cell.length_b   1.000
_cell.length_c   1.000
_cell.angle_alpha   90.00
_cell.angle_beta   90.00
_cell.angle_gamma   90.00
#
_symmetry.space_group_name_H-M   'P 1'
#
loop_
_entity.id
_entity.type
_entity.pdbx_description
1 polymer ?
#
loop_
_entity_poly.entity_id
_entity_poly.type
_entity_poly.pdbx_seq_one_letter_code
_entity_poly.pdbx_strand_id
1 'polypeptide(L)'
;MTHLILGLIHDMFFAAIPAVGFALVFNVPQKALAYCALGGAVGHGSRYLMMHFGVPIEWATFFAATTVGMIGVQWSHRFLAHPKVFTVAAMIPMVPGVFAFKAMIAMVEMSQLGYSPELIATLFDNFLKAMFIISGLAIGLAMPGLLFYRRKPIV
;
A
#
# COMPACT_ATOMS: atom_id res chain seq x y z
N MET A 1 -13.71 12.15 -18.46
CA MET A 1 -12.78 11.06 -18.83
C MET A 1 -11.32 11.50 -18.84
N THR A 2 -10.96 12.58 -19.55
CA THR A 2 -9.57 13.05 -19.69
C THR A 2 -8.88 13.37 -18.35
N HIS A 3 -9.57 14.04 -17.42
CA HIS A 3 -9.02 14.33 -16.09
C HIS A 3 -8.72 13.07 -15.26
N LEU A 4 -9.54 12.03 -15.37
CA LEU A 4 -9.33 10.77 -14.67
C LEU A 4 -8.07 10.06 -15.18
N ILE A 5 -7.93 9.97 -16.50
CA ILE A 5 -6.79 9.30 -17.13
C ILE A 5 -5.49 10.03 -16.78
N LEU A 6 -5.48 11.36 -16.88
CA LEU A 6 -4.31 12.16 -16.51
C LEU A 6 -3.96 12.01 -15.03
N GLY A 7 -4.97 12.08 -14.15
CA GLY A 7 -4.81 11.87 -12.71
C GLY A 7 -4.23 10.50 -12.38
N LEU A 8 -4.73 9.45 -13.02
CA LEU A 8 -4.23 8.09 -12.87
C LEU A 8 -2.78 7.96 -13.33
N ILE A 9 -2.42 8.54 -14.48
CA ILE A 9 -1.03 8.49 -15.00
C ILE A 9 -0.08 9.19 -14.01
N HIS A 10 -0.45 10.36 -13.49
CA HIS A 10 0.35 11.07 -12.51
C HIS A 10 0.48 10.26 -11.21
N ASP A 11 -0.63 9.72 -10.71
CA ASP A 11 -0.67 8.90 -9.50
C ASP A 11 0.27 7.68 -9.61
N MET A 12 0.17 6.94 -10.72
CA MET A 12 1.03 5.79 -11.02
C MET A 12 2.49 6.17 -11.16
N PHE A 13 2.80 7.27 -11.85
CA PHE A 13 4.16 7.74 -12.07
C PHE A 13 4.82 8.15 -10.75
N PHE A 14 4.15 8.97 -9.94
CA PHE A 14 4.69 9.43 -8.66
C PHE A 14 4.75 8.32 -7.61
N ALA A 15 3.90 7.29 -7.68
CA ALA A 15 4.01 6.12 -6.81
C ALA A 15 5.21 5.22 -7.16
N ALA A 16 5.60 5.15 -8.44
CA ALA A 16 6.73 4.34 -8.89
C ALA A 16 8.08 4.84 -8.33
N ILE A 17 8.25 6.16 -8.17
CA ILE A 17 9.50 6.78 -7.69
C ILE A 17 9.88 6.29 -6.27
N PRO A 18 9.03 6.46 -5.23
CA PRO A 18 9.33 5.93 -3.90
C PRO A 18 9.39 4.41 -3.88
N ALA A 19 8.62 3.69 -4.71
CA ALA A 19 8.75 2.24 -4.81
C ALA A 19 10.16 1.81 -5.24
N VAL A 20 10.76 2.49 -6.22
CA VAL A 20 12.16 2.24 -6.63
C VAL A 20 13.14 2.68 -5.54
N GLY A 21 12.93 3.85 -4.94
CA GLY A 21 13.78 4.35 -3.86
C GLY A 21 13.87 3.38 -2.68
N PHE A 22 12.73 2.87 -2.21
CA PHE A 22 12.70 1.86 -1.15
C PHE A 22 13.21 0.49 -1.62
N ALA A 23 13.03 0.12 -2.89
CA ALA A 23 13.64 -1.10 -3.42
C ALA A 23 15.17 -1.05 -3.36
N LEU A 24 15.78 0.09 -3.65
CA LEU A 24 17.21 0.32 -3.48
C LEU A 24 17.63 0.21 -2.00
N VAL A 25 16.87 0.82 -1.08
CA VAL A 25 17.12 0.70 0.37
C VAL A 25 17.04 -0.75 0.85
N PHE A 26 16.15 -1.55 0.26
CA PHE A 26 16.01 -2.97 0.56
C PHE A 26 16.96 -3.87 -0.23
N ASN A 27 17.97 -3.30 -0.90
CA ASN A 27 18.98 -4.03 -1.69
C ASN A 27 18.36 -4.96 -2.74
N VAL A 28 17.25 -4.56 -3.35
CA VAL A 28 16.65 -5.27 -4.48
C VAL A 28 17.61 -5.25 -5.67
N PRO A 29 17.86 -6.39 -6.36
CA PRO A 29 18.73 -6.43 -7.52
C PRO A 29 18.30 -5.42 -8.59
N GLN A 30 19.26 -4.77 -9.26
CA GLN A 30 18.96 -3.73 -10.27
C GLN A 30 17.99 -4.19 -11.35
N LYS A 31 18.10 -5.46 -11.79
CA LYS A 31 17.20 -6.07 -12.79
C LYS A 31 15.74 -6.17 -12.32
N ALA A 32 15.50 -6.17 -11.01
CA ALA A 32 14.18 -6.26 -10.39
C ALA A 32 13.55 -4.88 -10.10
N LEU A 33 14.31 -3.78 -10.13
CA LEU A 33 13.82 -2.44 -9.79
C LEU A 33 12.66 -1.98 -10.68
N ALA A 34 12.71 -2.31 -11.97
CA ALA A 34 11.61 -2.00 -12.90
C ALA A 34 10.29 -2.67 -12.48
N TYR A 35 10.35 -3.87 -11.91
CA TYR A 35 9.18 -4.58 -11.42
C TYR A 35 8.67 -3.99 -10.10
N CYS A 36 9.54 -3.47 -9.24
CA CYS A 36 9.12 -2.70 -8.07
C CYS A 36 8.41 -1.39 -8.49
N ALA A 37 8.94 -0.69 -9.50
CA ALA A 37 8.31 0.50 -10.08
C ALA A 37 6.90 0.19 -10.62
N LEU A 38 6.80 -0.86 -11.44
CA LEU A 38 5.54 -1.34 -12.00
C LEU A 38 4.57 -1.79 -10.89
N GLY A 39 5.05 -2.50 -9.88
CA GLY A 39 4.25 -2.92 -8.74
C GLY A 39 3.71 -1.73 -7.95
N GLY A 40 4.52 -0.69 -7.72
CA GLY A 40 4.11 0.53 -7.05
C GLY A 40 3.06 1.30 -7.85
N ALA A 41 3.28 1.44 -9.16
CA ALA A 41 2.33 2.05 -10.08
C ALA A 41 0.99 1.29 -10.10
N VAL A 42 1.01 -0.04 -10.26
CA VAL A 42 -0.20 -0.86 -10.30
C VAL A 42 -0.94 -0.83 -8.95
N GLY A 43 -0.22 -0.93 -7.84
CA GLY A 43 -0.82 -0.88 -6.51
C GLY A 43 -1.52 0.46 -6.26
N HIS A 44 -0.79 1.56 -6.38
CA HIS A 44 -1.36 2.88 -6.09
C HIS A 44 -2.43 3.28 -7.12
N GLY A 45 -2.21 3.00 -8.41
CA GLY A 45 -3.20 3.26 -9.46
C GLY A 45 -4.49 2.46 -9.29
N SER A 46 -4.40 1.19 -8.86
CA SER A 46 -5.59 0.39 -8.54
C SER A 46 -6.38 1.00 -7.39
N ARG A 47 -5.69 1.42 -6.33
CA ARG A 47 -6.30 2.13 -5.19
C ARG A 47 -6.95 3.43 -5.64
N TYR A 48 -6.26 4.23 -6.45
CA TYR A 48 -6.77 5.49 -7.00
C TYR A 48 -8.06 5.29 -7.81
N LEU A 49 -8.09 4.29 -8.71
CA LEU A 49 -9.27 3.96 -9.49
C LEU A 49 -10.45 3.54 -8.61
N MET A 50 -10.23 2.66 -7.65
CA MET A 50 -11.27 2.22 -6.74
C MET A 50 -11.84 3.39 -5.93
N MET A 51 -10.97 4.28 -5.43
CA MET A 51 -11.40 5.49 -4.72
C MET A 51 -12.20 6.45 -5.62
N HIS A 52 -11.85 6.56 -6.90
CA HIS A 52 -12.62 7.37 -7.85
C HIS A 52 -14.07 6.85 -8.00
N PHE A 53 -14.28 5.54 -7.90
CA PHE A 53 -15.61 4.92 -7.94
C PHE A 53 -16.28 4.78 -6.55
N GLY A 54 -15.78 5.50 -5.54
CA GLY A 54 -16.41 5.58 -4.22
C GLY A 54 -16.05 4.46 -3.25
N VAL A 55 -15.09 3.59 -3.59
CA VAL A 55 -14.59 2.58 -2.64
C VAL A 55 -13.77 3.29 -1.56
N PRO A 56 -14.06 3.05 -0.26
CA PRO A 56 -13.26 3.61 0.83
C PRO A 56 -11.79 3.23 0.73
N ILE A 57 -10.91 4.13 1.20
CA ILE A 57 -9.45 4.02 1.08
C ILE A 57 -8.90 2.73 1.69
N GLU A 58 -9.53 2.21 2.74
CA GLU A 58 -9.16 1.00 3.45
C GLU A 58 -9.36 -0.23 2.55
N TRP A 59 -10.56 -0.35 1.98
CA TRP A 59 -10.92 -1.43 1.06
C TRP A 59 -10.16 -1.34 -0.25
N ALA A 60 -10.03 -0.14 -0.81
CA ALA A 60 -9.23 0.11 -2.00
C ALA A 60 -7.78 -0.32 -1.78
N THR A 61 -7.20 -0.04 -0.61
CA THR A 61 -5.83 -0.47 -0.29
C THR A 61 -5.73 -1.99 -0.15
N PHE A 62 -6.70 -2.64 0.50
CA PHE A 62 -6.74 -4.10 0.62
C PHE A 62 -6.76 -4.80 -0.75
N PHE A 63 -7.65 -4.39 -1.66
CA PHE A 63 -7.75 -4.98 -2.99
C PHE A 63 -6.53 -4.64 -3.86
N ALA A 64 -5.96 -3.44 -3.73
CA ALA A 64 -4.73 -3.07 -4.42
C ALA A 64 -3.54 -3.93 -3.96
N ALA A 65 -3.37 -4.12 -2.65
CA ALA A 65 -2.33 -4.97 -2.08
C ALA A 65 -2.50 -6.43 -2.50
N THR A 66 -3.74 -6.91 -2.54
CA THR A 66 -4.07 -8.25 -3.07
C THR A 66 -3.62 -8.38 -4.52
N THR A 67 -3.95 -7.40 -5.37
CA THR A 67 -3.57 -7.38 -6.79
C THR A 67 -2.06 -7.44 -6.96
N VAL A 68 -1.30 -6.62 -6.22
CA VAL A 68 0.17 -6.64 -6.29
C VAL A 68 0.75 -7.91 -5.69
N GLY A 69 0.15 -8.47 -4.64
CA GLY A 69 0.52 -9.78 -4.10
C GLY A 69 0.39 -10.89 -5.15
N MET A 70 -0.73 -10.93 -5.87
CA MET A 70 -0.97 -11.91 -6.94
C MET A 70 0.06 -11.79 -8.05
N ILE A 71 0.32 -10.56 -8.52
CA ILE A 71 1.35 -10.28 -9.53
C ILE A 71 2.74 -10.69 -9.03
N GLY A 72 3.05 -10.40 -7.76
CA GLY A 72 4.31 -10.79 -7.14
C GLY A 72 4.53 -12.30 -7.10
N VAL A 73 3.49 -13.09 -6.85
CA VAL A 73 3.56 -14.55 -6.94
C VAL A 73 3.81 -15.00 -8.38
N GLN A 74 3.12 -14.43 -9.36
CA GLN A 74 3.36 -14.78 -10.77
C GLN A 74 4.80 -14.45 -11.21
N TRP A 75 5.30 -13.27 -10.83
CA TRP A 75 6.69 -12.88 -11.07
C TRP A 75 7.68 -13.77 -10.34
N SER A 76 7.34 -14.27 -9.14
CA SER A 76 8.22 -15.18 -8.41
C SER A 76 8.50 -16.48 -9.15
N HIS A 77 7.48 -17.06 -9.79
CA HIS A 77 7.63 -18.25 -10.63
C HIS A 77 8.39 -17.94 -11.92
N ARG A 78 8.14 -16.76 -12.53
CA ARG A 78 8.78 -16.34 -13.77
C ARG A 78 10.28 -16.06 -13.60
N PHE A 79 10.67 -15.42 -12.51
CA PHE A 79 12.04 -14.95 -12.26
C PHE A 79 12.80 -15.79 -11.23
N LEU A 80 12.17 -16.85 -10.70
CA LEU A 80 12.74 -17.72 -9.66
C LEU A 80 13.25 -16.92 -8.45
N ALA A 81 12.53 -15.86 -8.09
CA ALA A 81 12.86 -14.94 -7.01
C ALA A 81 11.71 -14.85 -6.02
N HIS A 82 12.00 -14.71 -4.73
CA HIS A 82 10.94 -14.66 -3.71
C HIS A 82 9.98 -13.47 -3.96
N PRO A 83 8.64 -13.61 -3.85
CA PRO A 83 7.67 -12.54 -4.16
C PRO A 83 7.94 -11.20 -3.45
N LYS A 84 8.51 -11.26 -2.24
CA LYS A 84 8.89 -10.09 -1.43
C LYS A 84 9.87 -9.16 -2.15
N VAL A 85 10.69 -9.66 -3.07
CA VAL A 85 11.62 -8.85 -3.86
C VAL A 85 10.87 -7.77 -4.64
N PHE A 86 9.69 -8.10 -5.16
CA PHE A 86 8.89 -7.18 -5.97
C PHE A 86 7.86 -6.39 -5.15
N THR A 87 7.26 -7.05 -4.16
CA THR A 87 6.03 -6.57 -3.52
C THR A 87 6.26 -5.66 -2.32
N VAL A 88 7.30 -5.87 -1.51
CA VAL A 88 7.48 -5.09 -0.27
C VAL A 88 7.74 -3.61 -0.58
N ALA A 89 8.69 -3.33 -1.47
CA ALA A 89 9.00 -1.96 -1.89
C ALA A 89 7.83 -1.30 -2.64
N ALA A 90 7.11 -2.06 -3.48
CA ALA A 90 5.95 -1.60 -4.22
C ALA A 90 4.80 -1.10 -3.34
N MET A 91 4.64 -1.62 -2.11
CA MET A 91 3.56 -1.23 -1.20
C MET A 91 3.86 0.02 -0.36
N ILE A 92 5.13 0.44 -0.27
CA ILE A 92 5.53 1.58 0.56
C ILE A 92 4.76 2.88 0.25
N PRO A 93 4.48 3.24 -1.02
CA PRO A 93 3.75 4.47 -1.34
C PRO A 93 2.31 4.49 -0.78
N MET A 94 1.74 3.33 -0.44
CA MET A 94 0.39 3.21 0.13
C MET A 94 0.39 3.15 1.67
N VAL A 95 1.55 3.17 2.32
CA VAL A 95 1.64 3.19 3.79
C VAL A 95 1.06 4.51 4.31
N PRO A 96 0.14 4.49 5.29
CA PRO A 96 -0.65 5.66 5.69
C PRO A 96 0.12 6.60 6.64
N GLY A 97 1.35 6.98 6.29
CA GLY A 97 2.22 7.80 7.14
C GLY A 97 1.62 9.17 7.48
N VAL A 98 0.93 9.81 6.53
CA VAL A 98 0.27 11.11 6.76
C VAL A 98 -0.87 10.99 7.79
N PHE A 99 -1.67 9.92 7.73
CA PHE A 99 -2.72 9.68 8.71
C PHE A 99 -2.11 9.42 10.10
N ALA A 100 -1.11 8.54 10.18
CA ALA A 100 -0.41 8.27 11.43
C ALA A 100 0.20 9.55 12.05
N PHE A 101 0.82 10.39 11.22
CA PHE A 101 1.42 11.64 11.69
C PHE A 101 0.39 12.68 12.15
N LYS A 102 -0.75 12.81 11.44
CA LYS A 102 -1.85 13.68 11.88
C LYS A 102 -2.45 13.24 13.22
N ALA A 103 -2.60 11.93 13.42
CA ALA A 103 -3.05 11.38 14.70
C ALA A 103 -2.06 11.71 15.82
N MET A 104 -0.76 11.55 15.57
CA MET A 104 0.30 11.92 16.52
C MET A 104 0.28 13.42 16.85
N ILE A 105 0.18 14.30 15.86
CA ILE A 105 0.10 15.75 16.07
C ILE A 105 -1.10 16.09 16.96
N ALA A 106 -2.29 15.55 16.67
CA ALA A 106 -3.48 15.83 17.46
C ALA A 106 -3.32 15.39 18.93
N MET A 107 -2.64 14.26 19.17
CA MET A 107 -2.30 13.80 20.52
C MET A 107 -1.33 14.74 21.23
N VAL A 108 -0.28 15.19 20.54
CA VAL A 108 0.71 16.12 21.10
C VAL A 108 0.08 17.47 21.41
N GLU A 109 -0.72 18.02 20.50
CA GLU A 109 -1.45 19.27 20.70
C GLU A 109 -2.41 19.19 21.89
N MET A 110 -3.14 18.08 22.04
CA MET A 110 -4.00 17.85 23.19
C MET A 110 -3.22 17.79 24.51
N SER A 111 -2.00 17.24 24.50
CA SER A 111 -1.12 17.22 25.66
C SER A 111 -0.58 18.61 26.04
N GLN A 112 -0.43 19.53 25.08
CA GLN A 112 0.14 20.86 25.31
C GLN A 112 -0.93 21.94 25.58
N LEU A 113 -2.03 21.88 24.83
CA LEU A 113 -3.08 22.91 24.82
C LEU A 113 -4.33 22.50 25.59
N GLY A 114 -4.44 21.22 25.96
CA GLY A 114 -5.60 20.65 26.64
C GLY A 114 -6.59 19.98 25.69
N TYR A 115 -7.65 19.42 26.27
CA TYR A 115 -8.69 18.69 25.54
C TYR A 115 -9.47 19.60 24.59
N SER A 116 -9.64 19.15 23.34
CA SER A 116 -10.59 19.70 22.36
C SER A 116 -11.33 18.57 21.66
N PRO A 117 -12.66 18.68 21.45
CA PRO A 117 -13.43 17.72 20.68
C PRO A 117 -12.89 17.50 19.25
N GLU A 118 -12.39 18.57 18.62
CA GLU A 118 -11.83 18.55 17.27
C GLU A 118 -10.51 17.78 17.20
N LEU A 119 -9.65 17.94 18.22
CA LEU A 119 -8.40 17.18 18.33
C LEU A 119 -8.67 15.69 18.57
N ILE A 120 -9.65 15.36 19.42
CA ILE A 120 -10.08 13.97 19.65
C ILE A 120 -10.59 13.34 18.35
N ALA A 121 -11.48 14.02 17.62
CA ALA A 121 -12.00 13.53 16.35
C ALA A 121 -10.87 13.30 15.34
N THR A 122 -9.96 14.28 15.21
CA THR A 122 -8.79 14.18 14.33
C THR A 122 -7.89 13.01 14.71
N LEU A 123 -7.62 12.82 16.00
CA LEU A 123 -6.85 11.71 16.53
C LEU A 123 -7.46 10.37 16.11
N PHE A 124 -8.73 10.13 16.47
CA PHE A 124 -9.37 8.83 16.23
C PHE A 124 -9.59 8.56 14.73
N ASP A 125 -10.05 9.54 13.95
CA ASP A 125 -10.29 9.35 12.52
C ASP A 125 -9.01 8.97 11.78
N ASN A 126 -7.91 9.68 12.03
CA ASN A 126 -6.65 9.41 11.35
C ASN A 126 -5.99 8.13 11.90
N PHE A 127 -6.09 7.86 13.20
CA PHE A 127 -5.55 6.64 13.81
C PHE A 127 -6.25 5.39 13.26
N LEU A 128 -7.58 5.39 13.23
CA LEU A 128 -8.36 4.26 12.71
C LEU A 128 -8.12 4.06 11.21
N LYS A 129 -8.10 5.14 10.41
CA LYS A 129 -7.73 5.06 8.99
C LYS A 129 -6.35 4.45 8.81
N ALA A 130 -5.35 4.92 9.56
CA ALA A 130 -4.00 4.38 9.47
C ALA A 130 -3.94 2.89 9.84
N MET A 131 -4.59 2.49 10.94
CA MET A 131 -4.67 1.07 11.33
C MET A 131 -5.31 0.22 10.25
N PHE A 132 -6.50 0.60 9.75
CA PHE A 132 -7.21 -0.20 8.75
C PHE A 132 -6.46 -0.29 7.43
N ILE A 133 -5.81 0.79 6.99
CA ILE A 133 -4.97 0.76 5.78
C ILE A 133 -3.78 -0.19 6.00
N ILE A 134 -3.09 -0.15 7.15
CA ILE A 134 -1.97 -1.07 7.45
C ILE A 134 -2.46 -2.53 7.51
N SER A 135 -3.59 -2.80 8.17
CA SER A 135 -4.19 -4.13 8.22
C SER A 135 -4.59 -4.60 6.82
N GLY A 136 -5.19 -3.72 6.01
CA GLY A 136 -5.54 -4.00 4.63
C GLY A 136 -4.33 -4.34 3.76
N LEU A 137 -3.24 -3.59 3.88
CA LEU A 137 -1.96 -3.89 3.22
C LEU A 137 -1.42 -5.26 3.62
N ALA A 138 -1.37 -5.55 4.93
CA ALA A 138 -0.82 -6.79 5.46
C ALA A 138 -1.63 -8.02 5.02
N ILE A 139 -2.95 -7.97 5.17
CA ILE A 139 -3.84 -9.08 4.81
C ILE A 139 -3.91 -9.23 3.29
N GLY A 140 -4.06 -8.12 2.55
CA GLY A 140 -4.13 -8.15 1.10
C GLY A 140 -2.88 -8.75 0.47
N LEU A 141 -1.68 -8.35 0.93
CA LEU A 141 -0.44 -8.91 0.44
C LEU A 141 -0.28 -10.40 0.77
N ALA A 142 -0.84 -10.86 1.90
CA ALA A 142 -0.83 -12.27 2.29
C ALA A 142 -1.88 -13.13 1.53
N MET A 143 -2.85 -12.50 0.85
CA MET A 143 -3.98 -13.16 0.23
C MET A 143 -3.61 -14.28 -0.78
N PRO A 144 -2.61 -14.12 -1.68
CA PRO A 144 -2.19 -15.22 -2.55
C PRO A 144 -1.72 -16.46 -1.77
N GLY A 145 -1.01 -16.22 -0.66
CA GLY A 145 -0.59 -17.26 0.27
C GLY A 145 -1.77 -17.95 0.95
N LEU A 146 -2.76 -17.17 1.38
CA LEU A 146 -3.97 -17.68 2.04
C LEU A 146 -4.88 -18.47 1.10
N LEU A 147 -4.97 -18.06 -0.17
CA LEU A 147 -5.85 -18.68 -1.16
C LEU A 147 -5.22 -19.91 -1.83
N PHE A 148 -3.94 -19.84 -2.20
CA PHE A 148 -3.32 -20.85 -3.06
C PHE A 148 -2.28 -21.72 -2.36
N TYR A 149 -1.63 -21.25 -1.29
CA TYR A 149 -0.62 -22.04 -0.59
C TYR A 149 -1.27 -22.88 0.52
N ARG A 150 -1.44 -24.16 0.23
CA ARG A 150 -1.93 -25.15 1.18
C ARG A 150 -0.85 -25.43 2.24
N ARG A 151 -1.17 -25.22 3.52
CA ARG A 151 -0.23 -25.39 4.65
C ARG A 151 0.07 -26.85 5.06
N LYS A 152 -0.66 -27.84 4.53
CA LYS A 152 -0.44 -29.26 4.81
C LYS A 152 -0.32 -30.06 3.51
N PRO A 153 0.69 -30.94 3.37
CA PRO A 153 0.73 -31.91 2.28
C PRO A 153 -0.42 -32.92 2.45
N ILE A 154 -0.93 -33.46 1.33
CA ILE A 154 -2.04 -34.45 1.34
C ILE A 154 -1.53 -35.88 1.60
N VAL A 155 -0.21 -36.06 1.72
CA VAL A 155 0.43 -37.33 2.07
C VAL A 155 1.61 -37.05 2.98
#